data_AF-A0A2N2HPY1-F1
#
_entry.id   AF-A0A2N2HPY1-F1
#
_cell.length_a   1.000
_cell.length_b   1.000
_cell.length_c   1.000
_cell.angle_alpha   90.00
_cell.angle_beta   90.00
_cell.angle_gamma   90.00
#
_symmetry.space_group_name_H-M   'P 1'
#
loop_
_entity.id
_entity.type
_entity.pdbx_description
1 polymer ?
#
loop_
_entity_poly.entity_id
_entity_poly.type
_entity_poly.pdbx_seq_one_letter_code
_entity_poly.pdbx_strand_id
1 'polypeptide(L)' 'MAASCHTADPIRTVFADKGYFGEPNRDFLRMNDIQDGIMRKGTRGTALTPREKARNRAIAKVRYIVEQYFGLTHL' A
#
# COMPACT_ATOMS: atom_id res chain seq x y z
N MET A 1 -1.63 19.32 3.56
CA MET A 1 -1.45 18.32 2.50
C MET A 1 -0.18 17.53 2.78
N ALA A 2 -0.21 16.22 2.58
CA ALA A 2 0.97 15.36 2.66
C ALA A 2 1.89 15.62 1.48
N ALA A 3 3.20 15.70 1.73
CA ALA A 3 4.22 15.99 0.73
C ALA A 3 5.44 15.08 0.92
N SER A 4 6.22 14.90 -0.14
CA SER A 4 7.48 14.19 -0.09
C SER A 4 8.51 15.00 0.70
N CYS A 5 9.27 14.34 1.59
CA CYS A 5 10.40 14.96 2.28
C CYS A 5 11.72 14.85 1.47
N HIS A 6 11.70 14.15 0.34
CA HIS A 6 12.92 13.80 -0.42
C HIS A 6 12.91 14.36 -1.84
N THR A 7 11.76 14.78 -2.36
CA THR A 7 11.58 15.26 -3.74
C THR A 7 10.55 16.39 -3.77
N ALA A 8 10.60 17.24 -4.81
CA ALA A 8 9.55 18.23 -5.07
C ALA A 8 8.29 17.60 -5.68
N ASP A 9 8.41 16.39 -6.24
CA ASP A 9 7.29 15.69 -6.85
C ASP A 9 6.23 15.25 -5.82
N PRO A 10 4.93 15.38 -6.15
CA PRO A 10 3.86 14.95 -5.25
C PRO A 10 3.82 13.42 -5.11
N ILE A 11 3.39 12.96 -3.94
CA ILE A 11 3.21 11.53 -3.67
C ILE A 11 1.99 11.05 -4.47
N ARG A 12 2.21 10.19 -5.48
CA ARG A 12 1.13 9.69 -6.33
C ARG A 12 0.38 8.50 -5.75
N THR A 13 1.11 7.55 -5.17
CA THR A 13 0.56 6.28 -4.67
C THR A 13 1.37 5.82 -3.45
N VAL A 14 0.67 5.34 -2.43
CA VAL A 14 1.31 4.68 -1.28
C VAL A 14 1.08 3.18 -1.37
N PHE A 15 2.17 2.41 -1.44
CA PHE A 15 2.14 0.94 -1.44
C PHE A 15 2.48 0.41 -0.04
N ALA A 16 1.55 -0.32 0.57
CA ALA A 16 1.74 -0.88 1.91
C ALA A 16 1.06 -2.25 2.05
N ASP A 17 1.50 -3.04 3.03
CA ASP A 17 0.86 -4.31 3.35
C ASP A 17 -0.49 -4.12 4.09
N LYS A 18 -1.11 -5.25 4.41
CA LYS A 18 -2.44 -5.34 5.04
C LYS A 18 -2.47 -4.84 6.49
N GLY A 19 -1.33 -4.59 7.12
CA GLY A 19 -1.23 -3.99 8.46
C GLY A 19 -1.71 -2.56 8.49
N TYR A 20 -1.60 -1.84 7.37
CA TYR A 20 -2.11 -0.48 7.21
C TYR A 20 -3.57 -0.43 6.73
N PHE A 21 -4.24 -1.57 6.64
CA PHE A 21 -5.64 -1.63 6.23
C PHE A 21 -6.53 -0.96 7.28
N GLY A 22 -7.28 0.06 6.87
CA GLY A 22 -8.28 0.71 7.70
C GLY A 22 -8.87 1.94 7.02
N GLU A 23 -10.05 2.35 7.47
CA GLU A 23 -10.73 3.57 7.02
C GLU A 23 -9.90 4.84 7.28
N PRO A 24 -9.28 5.05 8.46
CA PRO A 24 -8.50 6.26 8.71
C PRO A 24 -7.37 6.48 7.69
N ASN A 25 -6.66 5.40 7.32
CA ASN A 25 -5.60 5.49 6.33
C ASN A 25 -6.14 5.74 4.92
N ARG A 26 -7.28 5.15 4.56
CA ARG A 26 -7.90 5.43 3.24
C ARG A 26 -8.37 6.87 3.14
N ASP A 27 -8.99 7.39 4.20
CA ASP A 27 -9.44 8.78 4.23
C ASP A 27 -8.27 9.74 4.18
N PHE A 28 -7.19 9.46 4.92
CA PHE A 28 -5.96 10.23 4.82
C PHE A 28 -5.44 10.29 3.38
N LEU A 29 -5.35 9.14 2.68
CA LEU A 29 -4.87 9.12 1.29
C LEU A 29 -5.80 9.89 0.37
N ARG A 30 -7.12 9.68 0.49
CA ARG A 30 -8.14 10.37 -0.31
C ARG A 30 -8.12 11.89 -0.10
N MET A 31 -8.00 12.35 1.14
CA MET A 31 -7.93 13.78 1.47
C MET A 31 -6.68 14.48 0.95
N ASN A 32 -5.66 13.72 0.55
CA ASN A 32 -4.40 14.23 0.02
C ASN A 32 -4.20 13.89 -1.47
N ASP A 33 -5.25 13.42 -2.17
CA ASP A 33 -5.19 13.00 -3.58
C ASP A 33 -4.14 11.92 -3.87
N ILE A 34 -3.85 11.07 -2.88
CA ILE A 34 -2.91 9.96 -2.99
C ILE A 34 -3.68 8.66 -3.30
N GLN A 35 -3.20 7.90 -4.28
CA GLN A 35 -3.81 6.60 -4.61
C GLN A 35 -3.56 5.56 -3.52
N ASP A 36 -4.64 4.85 -3.17
CA ASP A 36 -4.61 3.71 -2.24
C ASP A 36 -3.98 2.48 -2.90
N GLY A 37 -2.71 2.24 -2.59
CA GLY A 37 -1.99 0.99 -2.85
C GLY A 37 -1.83 0.11 -1.61
N ILE A 38 -2.68 0.25 -0.58
CA ILE A 38 -2.65 -0.55 0.64
C ILE A 38 -3.37 -1.88 0.41
N MET A 39 -2.72 -3.00 0.70
CA MET A 39 -3.32 -4.33 0.55
C MET A 39 -4.59 -4.49 1.41
N ARG A 40 -5.58 -5.21 0.88
CA ARG A 40 -6.82 -5.53 1.59
C ARG A 40 -6.60 -6.66 2.60
N LYS A 41 -7.32 -6.58 3.72
CA LYS A 41 -7.32 -7.57 4.80
C LYS A 41 -8.73 -8.18 4.91
N GLY A 42 -8.80 -9.49 5.07
CA GLY A 42 -10.07 -10.13 5.46
C GLY A 42 -10.43 -9.73 6.90
N THR A 43 -11.70 -9.54 7.18
CA THR A 43 -12.22 -9.21 8.51
C THR A 43 -12.94 -10.42 9.10
N ARG A 44 -13.26 -10.38 10.40
CA ARG A 44 -14.00 -11.47 11.04
C ARG A 44 -15.31 -11.71 10.30
N GLY A 45 -15.51 -12.95 9.82
CA GLY A 45 -16.70 -13.33 9.05
C GLY A 45 -16.72 -12.89 7.58
N THR A 46 -15.69 -12.18 7.10
CA THR A 46 -15.64 -11.73 5.70
C THR A 46 -14.28 -12.03 5.07
N ALA A 47 -14.27 -12.99 4.14
CA ALA A 47 -13.08 -13.32 3.36
C ALA A 47 -12.83 -12.30 2.23
N LEU A 48 -11.58 -12.21 1.76
CA LEU A 48 -11.25 -11.38 0.61
C LEU A 48 -11.92 -11.91 -0.66
N THR A 49 -12.51 -10.99 -1.41
CA THR A 49 -13.07 -11.28 -2.74
C THR A 49 -11.95 -11.60 -3.75
N PRO A 50 -12.26 -12.29 -4.87
CA PRO A 50 -11.29 -12.54 -5.94
C PRO A 50 -10.62 -11.27 -6.47
N ARG A 51 -11.39 -10.17 -6.58
CA ARG A 51 -10.90 -8.86 -7.01
C ARG A 51 -9.88 -8.29 -6.02
N GLU A 52 -10.15 -8.38 -4.72
CA GLU A 52 -9.21 -7.91 -3.70
C GLU A 52 -7.94 -8.77 -3.64
N LYS A 53 -8.07 -10.09 -3.83
CA LYS A 53 -6.91 -10.98 -3.97
C LYS A 53 -6.06 -10.61 -5.19
N ALA A 54 -6.68 -10.32 -6.33
CA ALA A 54 -5.97 -9.88 -7.53
C ALA A 54 -5.26 -8.53 -7.32
N ARG A 55 -5.94 -7.56 -6.69
CA ARG A 55 -5.35 -6.28 -6.30
C ARG A 55 -4.15 -6.48 -5.37
N ASN A 56 -4.29 -7.32 -4.34
CA ASN A 56 -3.19 -7.63 -3.41
C ASN A 56 -1.99 -8.25 -4.13
N ARG A 57 -2.19 -9.14 -5.11
CA ARG A 57 -1.11 -9.70 -5.92
C ARG A 57 -0.39 -8.62 -6.74
N ALA A 58 -1.11 -7.68 -7.32
CA ALA A 58 -0.51 -6.58 -8.07
C ALA A 58 0.34 -5.67 -7.16
N ILE A 59 -0.19 -5.29 -6.00
CA ILE A 59 0.53 -4.49 -5.00
C ILE A 59 1.77 -5.24 -4.48
N ALA A 60 1.65 -6.54 -4.20
CA ALA A 60 2.75 -7.35 -3.70
C ALA A 60 3.93 -7.40 -4.69
N LYS A 61 3.67 -7.45 -6.01
CA LYS A 61 4.74 -7.39 -7.02
C LYS A 61 5.56 -6.09 -6.94
N VAL A 62 4.89 -4.96 -6.70
CA VAL A 62 5.57 -3.65 -6.56
C VAL A 62 6.37 -3.61 -5.25
N ARG A 63 5.75 -4.03 -4.13
CA ARG A 63 6.42 -4.07 -2.82
C ARG A 63 7.63 -5.01 -2.81
N TYR A 64 7.53 -6.14 -3.49
CA TYR A 64 8.59 -7.15 -3.55
C TYR A 64 9.91 -6.59 -4.10
N ILE A 65 9.88 -5.68 -5.08
CA ILE A 65 11.09 -5.04 -5.61
C ILE A 65 11.86 -4.35 -4.49
N VAL A 66 11.17 -3.56 -3.67
CA VAL A 66 11.76 -2.81 -2.55
C VAL A 66 12.17 -3.74 -1.40
N GLU A 67 11.34 -4.73 -1.07
CA GLU A 67 11.63 -5.71 -0.02
C GLU A 67 12.88 -6.55 -0.35
N GLN A 68 13.11 -6.88 -1.63
CA GLN A 68 14.34 -7.57 -2.06
C GLN A 68 15.59 -6.75 -1.81
N TYR A 69 15.55 -5.42 -2.03
CA TYR A 69 16.70 -4.58 -1.70
C TYR A 69 17.07 -4.72 -0.23
N PHE A 70 16.12 -4.55 0.69
CA PHE A 70 16.39 -4.67 2.13
C PHE A 70 16.85 -6.07 2.55
N GLY A 71 16.28 -7.12 1.96
CA GLY A 71 16.65 -8.51 2.27
C GLY A 71 18.02 -8.91 1.74
N LEU A 72 18.47 -8.34 0.62
CA LEU A 72 19.78 -8.62 0.02
C LEU A 72 20.89 -7.72 0.57
N THR A 73 20.58 -6.50 1.04
CA THR A 73 21.56 -5.61 1.67
C THR A 73 22.00 -6.07 3.08
N HIS A 74 21.39 -7.13 3.61
CA HIS A 74 21.81 -7.77 4.86
C HIS A 74 22.67 -9.04 4.64
N LEU A 75 23.13 -9.29 3.41
CA LEU A 75 24.18 -10.26 3.04
C LEU A 75 25.49 -9.52 2.77
#